data_AF-A0A2D4M7T7-F1
#
_entry.id   AF-A0A2D4M7T7-F1
#
_cell.length_a   1.000
_cell.length_b   1.000
_cell.length_c   1.000
_cell.angle_alpha   90.00
_cell.angle_beta   90.00
_cell.angle_gamma   90.00
#
_symmetry.space_group_name_H-M   'P 1'
#
loop_
_entity.id
_entity.type
_entity.pdbx_description
1 polymer ?
#
loop_
_entity_poly.entity_id
_entity_poly.type
_entity_poly.pdbx_seq_one_letter_code
_entity_poly.pdbx_strand_id
1 'polypeptide(L)'
;VVENCILKCEGTGICVLVGASLTITNSEITGAQGAGVELYPGSVATLEDNKIHHCNNFRTSDSSRGNLGGINIKVLPAPKVRMKNNHIYSNNGYGVTIMKPSEQLGTTAEETMECAAAGDGEDSVSKLMQELTLQINANTLEDIKGVSIVN
;
A
#
# COMPACT_ATOMS: atom_id res chain seq x y z
N VAL A 1 -6.00 -16.02 5.88
CA VAL A 1 -5.66 -16.44 4.50
C VAL A 1 -6.91 -16.31 3.66
N VAL A 2 -6.79 -15.76 2.45
CA VAL A 2 -7.89 -15.61 1.48
C VAL A 2 -7.41 -16.25 0.18
N GLU A 3 -8.16 -17.19 -0.38
CA GLU A 3 -7.71 -17.93 -1.56
C GLU A 3 -8.91 -18.28 -2.45
N ASN A 4 -8.73 -18.20 -3.77
CA ASN A 4 -9.77 -18.51 -4.77
C ASN A 4 -11.08 -17.74 -4.54
N CYS A 5 -10.97 -16.50 -4.07
CA CYS A 5 -12.12 -15.67 -3.73
C CYS A 5 -12.33 -14.55 -4.76
N ILE A 6 -13.57 -14.09 -4.88
CA ILE A 6 -13.91 -12.85 -5.59
C ILE A 6 -14.49 -11.88 -4.56
N LEU A 7 -13.75 -10.82 -4.25
CA LEU A 7 -14.14 -9.78 -3.32
C LEU A 7 -14.69 -8.60 -4.11
N LYS A 8 -16.01 -8.41 -4.03
CA LYS A 8 -16.71 -7.24 -4.57
C LYS A 8 -17.05 -6.32 -3.40
N CYS A 9 -16.21 -5.32 -3.18
CA CYS A 9 -16.33 -4.44 -2.02
C CYS A 9 -16.84 -3.08 -2.45
N GLU A 10 -17.72 -2.46 -1.65
CA GLU A 10 -18.17 -1.09 -1.91
C GLU A 10 -17.26 -0.05 -1.27
N GLY A 11 -16.56 -0.35 -0.17
CA GLY A 11 -15.63 0.56 0.51
C GLY A 11 -14.18 0.34 0.11
N THR A 12 -13.31 0.09 1.09
CA THR A 12 -11.97 -0.50 0.87
C THR A 12 -12.12 -2.01 0.73
N GLY A 13 -11.37 -2.64 -0.17
CA GLY A 13 -11.41 -4.08 -0.39
C GLY A 13 -10.96 -4.88 0.83
N ILE A 14 -9.68 -4.73 1.19
CA ILE A 14 -9.07 -5.35 2.37
C ILE A 14 -8.21 -4.31 3.10
N CYS A 15 -8.38 -4.20 4.42
CA CYS A 15 -7.47 -3.44 5.29
C CYS A 15 -6.66 -4.40 6.17
N VAL A 16 -5.33 -4.33 6.07
CA VAL A 16 -4.42 -5.07 6.96
C VAL A 16 -3.93 -4.12 8.03
N LEU A 17 -4.49 -4.25 9.23
CA LEU A 17 -4.21 -3.36 10.35
C LEU A 17 -2.81 -3.60 10.97
N VAL A 18 -2.43 -2.71 11.88
CA VAL A 18 -1.13 -2.73 12.57
C VAL A 18 -0.86 -4.09 13.20
N GLY A 19 0.29 -4.68 12.87
CA GLY A 19 0.73 -5.99 13.37
C GLY A 19 -0.05 -7.20 12.83
N ALA A 20 -1.05 -7.00 11.97
CA ALA A 20 -1.79 -8.08 11.36
C ALA A 20 -1.05 -8.69 10.15
N SER A 21 -1.38 -9.93 9.83
CA SER A 21 -0.84 -10.65 8.67
C SER A 21 -1.92 -11.04 7.67
N LEU A 22 -1.69 -10.75 6.38
CA LEU A 22 -2.52 -11.19 5.27
C LEU A 22 -1.72 -12.08 4.31
N THR A 23 -2.34 -13.18 3.90
CA THR A 23 -1.95 -13.92 2.70
C THR A 23 -3.18 -14.02 1.82
N ILE A 24 -3.08 -13.49 0.61
CA ILE A 24 -4.11 -13.61 -0.41
C ILE A 24 -3.52 -14.16 -1.70
N THR A 25 -4.14 -15.22 -2.21
CA THR A 25 -3.67 -15.93 -3.40
C THR A 25 -4.80 -16.21 -4.37
N ASN A 26 -4.48 -16.15 -5.66
CA ASN A 26 -5.38 -16.60 -6.74
C ASN A 26 -6.80 -16.01 -6.64
N SER A 27 -6.91 -14.76 -6.18
CA SER A 27 -8.16 -14.10 -5.85
C SER A 27 -8.34 -12.81 -6.65
N GLU A 28 -9.58 -12.34 -6.74
CA GLU A 28 -9.95 -11.10 -7.41
C GLU A 28 -10.49 -10.10 -6.40
N ILE A 29 -9.96 -8.87 -6.41
CA ILE A 29 -10.47 -7.75 -5.64
C ILE A 29 -10.93 -6.68 -6.63
N THR A 30 -12.23 -6.34 -6.58
CA THR A 30 -12.81 -5.40 -7.53
C THR A 30 -13.96 -4.57 -6.97
N GLY A 31 -14.24 -3.45 -7.64
CA GLY A 31 -15.39 -2.59 -7.35
C GLY A 31 -15.23 -1.66 -6.16
N ALA A 32 -14.08 -1.70 -5.48
CA ALA A 32 -13.81 -0.88 -4.30
C ALA A 32 -13.89 0.62 -4.64
N GLN A 33 -14.71 1.37 -3.90
CA GLN A 33 -14.72 2.82 -3.98
C GLN A 33 -13.40 3.42 -3.48
N GLY A 34 -12.80 2.80 -2.45
CA GLY A 34 -11.45 3.09 -1.97
C GLY A 34 -10.42 2.14 -2.58
N ALA A 35 -9.26 1.97 -1.92
CA ALA A 35 -8.25 1.03 -2.37
C ALA A 35 -8.78 -0.41 -2.38
N GLY A 36 -8.25 -1.24 -3.29
CA GLY A 36 -8.49 -2.67 -3.25
C GLY A 36 -7.79 -3.30 -2.04
N VAL A 37 -6.55 -2.89 -1.77
CA VAL A 37 -5.80 -3.32 -0.57
C VAL A 37 -5.17 -2.11 0.12
N GLU A 38 -5.33 -2.02 1.43
CA GLU A 38 -4.66 -1.03 2.25
C GLU A 38 -3.82 -1.71 3.35
N LEU A 39 -2.53 -1.39 3.39
CA LEU A 39 -1.57 -1.91 4.36
C LEU A 39 -1.20 -0.84 5.37
N TYR A 40 -1.40 -1.14 6.66
CA TYR A 40 -1.03 -0.27 7.76
C TYR A 40 0.37 -0.60 8.30
N PRO A 41 0.96 0.33 9.07
CA PRO A 41 2.29 0.15 9.60
C PRO A 41 2.51 -1.16 10.37
N GLY A 42 3.68 -1.77 10.18
CA GLY A 42 4.06 -3.01 10.87
C GLY A 42 3.24 -4.25 10.46
N SER A 43 2.34 -4.14 9.49
CA SER A 43 1.63 -5.30 8.93
C SER A 43 2.54 -6.16 8.06
N VAL A 44 2.11 -7.40 7.84
CA VAL A 44 2.74 -8.34 6.91
C VAL A 44 1.73 -8.75 5.86
N ALA A 45 2.07 -8.64 4.58
CA ALA A 45 1.18 -9.01 3.49
C ALA A 45 1.88 -9.83 2.42
N THR A 46 1.22 -10.87 1.94
CA THR A 46 1.62 -11.67 0.78
C THR A 46 0.46 -11.66 -0.21
N LEU A 47 0.68 -11.05 -1.39
CA LEU A 47 -0.27 -10.99 -2.49
C LEU A 47 0.34 -11.73 -3.67
N GLU A 48 -0.21 -12.89 -4.03
CA GLU A 48 0.30 -13.69 -5.15
C GLU A 48 -0.81 -14.09 -6.12
N ASP A 49 -0.57 -13.98 -7.41
CA ASP A 49 -1.51 -14.44 -8.46
C ASP A 49 -2.90 -13.79 -8.38
N ASN A 50 -3.01 -12.57 -7.82
CA ASN A 50 -4.29 -11.90 -7.66
C ASN A 50 -4.56 -10.90 -8.78
N LYS A 51 -5.85 -10.61 -8.99
CA LYS A 51 -6.32 -9.53 -9.84
C LYS A 51 -6.87 -8.40 -8.97
N ILE A 52 -6.35 -7.19 -9.13
CA ILE A 52 -6.80 -6.00 -8.38
C ILE A 52 -7.17 -4.93 -9.39
N HIS A 53 -8.47 -4.74 -9.61
CA HIS A 53 -8.94 -3.86 -10.67
C HIS A 53 -10.25 -3.16 -10.36
N HIS A 54 -10.49 -2.05 -11.04
CA HIS A 54 -11.68 -1.23 -10.83
C HIS A 54 -11.85 -0.79 -9.37
N CYS A 55 -10.72 -0.56 -8.69
CA CYS A 55 -10.66 0.01 -7.35
C CYS A 55 -10.30 1.51 -7.41
N ASN A 56 -10.50 2.20 -6.28
CA ASN A 56 -10.35 3.65 -6.12
C ASN A 56 -11.29 4.46 -7.03
N ASN A 57 -12.41 3.87 -7.45
CA ASN A 57 -13.29 4.42 -8.47
C ASN A 57 -14.25 5.50 -7.95
N PHE A 58 -14.13 5.92 -6.69
CA PHE A 58 -14.99 6.95 -6.13
C PHE A 58 -14.58 8.35 -6.61
N ARG A 59 -15.48 8.98 -7.37
CA ARG A 59 -15.33 10.37 -7.81
C ARG A 59 -15.79 11.32 -6.71
N THR A 60 -14.93 11.61 -5.72
CA THR A 60 -15.14 12.83 -4.92
C THR A 60 -14.71 14.05 -5.73
N SER A 61 -15.49 15.12 -5.67
CA SER A 61 -15.06 16.45 -6.11
C SER A 61 -13.89 17.01 -5.29
N ASP A 62 -13.57 16.35 -4.17
CA ASP A 62 -12.40 16.60 -3.34
C ASP A 62 -11.18 15.89 -3.95
N SER A 63 -10.31 16.70 -4.56
CA SER A 63 -9.10 16.29 -5.27
C SER A 63 -8.01 15.70 -4.36
N SER A 64 -8.17 15.80 -3.04
CA SER A 64 -7.21 15.30 -2.05
C SER A 64 -7.06 13.77 -2.05
N ARG A 65 -8.08 13.02 -2.49
CA ARG A 65 -8.04 11.54 -2.59
C ARG A 65 -7.54 11.02 -3.94
N GLY A 66 -7.32 11.91 -4.92
CA GLY A 66 -6.97 11.56 -6.30
C GLY A 66 -5.56 10.97 -6.49
N ASN A 67 -4.73 10.96 -5.44
CA ASN A 67 -3.36 10.46 -5.47
C ASN A 67 -3.21 9.02 -4.94
N LEU A 68 -4.31 8.40 -4.50
CA LEU A 68 -4.32 7.01 -4.04
C LEU A 68 -4.39 6.04 -5.23
N GLY A 69 -4.14 4.76 -4.95
CA GLY A 69 -4.09 3.72 -5.96
C GLY A 69 -4.94 2.50 -5.67
N GLY A 70 -4.80 1.49 -6.53
CA GLY A 70 -5.41 0.17 -6.30
C GLY A 70 -4.91 -0.49 -5.01
N ILE A 71 -3.64 -0.26 -4.68
CA ILE A 71 -3.01 -0.71 -3.43
C ILE A 71 -2.37 0.48 -2.72
N ASN A 72 -2.65 0.65 -1.44
CA ASN A 72 -2.13 1.72 -0.62
C ASN A 72 -1.27 1.17 0.51
N ILE A 73 -0.06 1.71 0.69
CA ILE A 73 0.92 1.24 1.68
C ILE A 73 1.32 2.40 2.60
N LYS A 74 1.01 2.33 3.90
CA LYS A 74 1.39 3.35 4.90
C LYS A 74 2.73 3.00 5.53
N VAL A 75 3.75 3.86 5.41
CA VAL A 75 5.15 3.42 5.59
C VAL A 75 5.89 3.66 6.92
N LEU A 76 5.29 4.05 8.06
CA LEU A 76 6.06 4.06 9.33
C LEU A 76 5.35 3.40 10.51
N PRO A 77 5.93 2.32 11.09
CA PRO A 77 6.98 1.47 10.50
C PRO A 77 6.52 0.80 9.20
N ALA A 78 7.41 0.61 8.25
CA ALA A 78 7.05 0.07 6.94
C ALA A 78 6.53 -1.38 7.04
N PRO A 79 5.40 -1.69 6.39
CA PRO A 79 4.89 -3.05 6.35
C PRO A 79 5.80 -3.94 5.49
N LYS A 80 5.87 -5.23 5.83
CA LYS A 80 6.54 -6.23 5.00
C LYS A 80 5.57 -6.74 3.95
N VAL A 81 5.81 -6.47 2.67
CA VAL A 81 4.85 -6.80 1.61
C VAL A 81 5.52 -7.54 0.46
N ARG A 82 5.13 -8.79 0.26
CA ARG A 82 5.53 -9.58 -0.91
C ARG A 82 4.42 -9.53 -1.96
N MET A 83 4.73 -9.08 -3.16
CA MET A 83 3.80 -9.06 -4.29
C MET A 83 4.40 -9.79 -5.48
N LYS A 84 3.75 -10.86 -5.91
CA LYS A 84 4.23 -11.67 -7.04
C LYS A 84 3.11 -11.99 -8.02
N ASN A 85 3.35 -11.79 -9.30
CA ASN A 85 2.44 -12.20 -10.38
C ASN A 85 1.00 -11.68 -10.22
N ASN A 86 0.82 -10.52 -9.60
CA ASN A 86 -0.48 -9.87 -9.53
C ASN A 86 -0.71 -9.05 -10.79
N HIS A 87 -1.97 -9.01 -11.24
CA HIS A 87 -2.42 -8.17 -12.34
C HIS A 87 -3.22 -7.01 -11.76
N ILE A 88 -2.66 -5.81 -11.86
CA ILE A 88 -3.25 -4.59 -11.30
C ILE A 88 -3.57 -3.67 -12.48
N TYR A 89 -4.85 -3.43 -12.71
CA TYR A 89 -5.30 -2.73 -13.92
C TYR A 89 -6.61 -1.98 -13.71
N SER A 90 -6.88 -0.99 -14.57
CA SER A 90 -8.15 -0.22 -14.53
C SER A 90 -8.52 0.31 -13.14
N ASN A 91 -7.53 0.60 -12.29
CA ASN A 91 -7.73 1.31 -11.03
C ASN A 91 -7.61 2.81 -11.30
N ASN A 92 -8.39 3.61 -10.59
CA ASN A 92 -8.24 5.05 -10.72
C ASN A 92 -6.97 5.52 -10.00
N GLY A 93 -6.12 6.31 -10.67
CA GLY A 93 -4.87 6.81 -10.11
C GLY A 93 -3.67 5.88 -10.35
N TYR A 94 -2.96 5.53 -9.27
CA TYR A 94 -1.78 4.66 -9.32
C TYR A 94 -2.14 3.18 -9.10
N GLY A 95 -1.31 2.25 -9.57
CA GLY A 95 -1.45 0.84 -9.22
C GLY A 95 -1.10 0.58 -7.78
N VAL A 96 0.04 1.11 -7.35
CA VAL A 96 0.50 1.05 -5.96
C VAL A 96 0.91 2.44 -5.50
N THR A 97 0.35 2.89 -4.39
CA THR A 97 0.69 4.14 -3.74
C THR A 97 1.35 3.87 -2.40
N ILE A 98 2.53 4.44 -2.21
CA ILE A 98 3.28 4.39 -0.97
C ILE A 98 3.13 5.74 -0.26
N MET A 99 2.43 5.76 0.86
CA MET A 99 2.09 6.95 1.63
C MET A 99 3.10 7.16 2.76
N LYS A 100 3.91 8.20 2.61
CA LYS A 100 4.76 8.70 3.69
C LYS A 100 3.90 9.33 4.78
N PRO A 101 4.20 9.13 6.05
CA PRO A 101 3.58 9.94 7.09
C PRO A 101 4.02 11.40 6.91
N SER A 102 3.06 12.32 6.96
CA SER A 102 3.34 13.74 7.10
C SER A 102 4.01 13.97 8.46
N GLU A 103 4.93 14.92 8.56
CA GLU A 103 5.70 15.23 9.77
C GLU A 103 4.86 15.72 10.98
N GLN A 104 3.54 15.58 10.95
CA GLN A 104 2.66 15.93 12.06
C GLN A 104 2.37 14.70 12.94
N LEU A 105 3.42 14.13 13.54
CA LEU A 105 3.31 13.25 14.71
C LEU A 105 4.57 13.40 15.58
N GLY A 106 4.90 14.65 15.89
CA GLY A 106 5.65 15.00 17.10
C GLY A 106 4.67 15.47 18.17
N THR A 107 4.87 15.06 19.42
CA THR A 107 3.99 15.19 20.61
C THR A 107 2.92 14.10 20.65
N THR A 108 2.92 13.09 21.51
CA THR A 108 3.31 12.85 22.91
C THR A 108 3.47 11.32 23.06
N ALA A 109 4.34 10.65 23.83
CA ALA A 109 5.11 10.96 25.03
C ALA A 109 6.38 10.05 25.13
N GLU A 110 7.45 10.62 25.71
CA GLU A 110 8.55 10.10 26.58
C GLU A 110 8.78 8.57 26.69
N GLU A 111 9.97 7.97 26.82
CA GLU A 111 11.38 8.31 27.11
C GLU A 111 12.12 6.95 26.88
N THR A 112 13.22 6.77 26.17
CA THR A 112 14.63 7.11 26.45
C THR A 112 15.42 6.50 25.28
N MET A 113 16.31 7.25 24.62
CA MET A 113 17.73 6.89 24.39
C MET A 113 18.37 7.86 23.38
N GLU A 114 19.36 8.58 23.91
CA GLU A 114 20.50 9.31 23.34
C GLU A 114 20.56 9.70 21.86
N CYS A 115 20.87 10.99 21.69
CA CYS A 115 21.29 11.68 20.48
C CYS A 115 22.47 11.01 19.76
N ALA A 116 22.34 10.78 18.45
CA ALA A 116 23.46 10.96 17.51
C ALA A 116 22.97 11.15 16.06
N ALA A 117 23.53 12.18 15.41
CA ALA A 117 23.59 12.45 13.98
C ALA A 117 22.28 12.76 13.22
N ALA A 118 22.01 14.06 13.05
CA ALA A 118 21.24 14.60 11.94
C ALA A 118 21.96 14.25 10.61
N GLY A 119 21.32 13.44 9.77
CA GLY A 119 21.83 13.11 8.42
C GLY A 119 21.26 11.86 7.76
N ASP A 120 20.49 11.01 8.45
CA ASP A 120 20.21 9.63 8.01
C ASP A 120 18.77 9.37 7.51
N GLY A 121 17.93 10.41 7.45
CA GLY A 121 16.50 10.29 7.12
C GLY A 121 16.22 9.94 5.66
N GLU A 122 17.03 10.45 4.73
CA GLU A 122 16.83 10.25 3.29
C GLU A 122 17.36 8.88 2.82
N ASP A 123 18.45 8.39 3.46
CA ASP A 123 19.07 7.11 3.15
C ASP A 123 18.20 5.94 3.65
N SER A 124 17.61 6.09 4.85
CA SER A 124 16.67 5.12 5.42
C SER A 124 15.42 4.91 4.57
N VAL A 125 14.85 5.99 4.03
CA VAL A 125 13.67 5.92 3.15
C VAL A 125 14.04 5.31 1.80
N SER A 126 15.14 5.75 1.19
CA SER A 126 15.58 5.24 -0.12
C SER A 126 15.87 3.74 -0.08
N LYS A 127 16.52 3.27 0.99
CA LYS A 127 16.76 1.85 1.25
C LYS A 127 15.46 1.07 1.41
N LEU A 128 14.51 1.58 2.19
CA LEU A 128 13.20 0.97 2.35
C LEU A 128 12.46 0.86 1.00
N MET A 129 12.55 1.88 0.15
CA MET A 129 11.92 1.86 -1.17
C MET A 129 12.56 0.84 -2.10
N GLN A 130 13.89 0.70 -2.03
CA GLN A 130 14.59 -0.33 -2.79
C GLN A 130 14.19 -1.74 -2.31
N GLU A 131 14.07 -1.95 -1.01
CA GLU A 131 13.59 -3.21 -0.43
C GLU A 131 12.15 -3.53 -0.84
N LEU A 132 11.24 -2.54 -0.80
CA LEU A 132 9.86 -2.70 -1.27
C LEU A 132 9.81 -3.04 -2.76
N THR A 133 10.62 -2.37 -3.59
CA THR A 133 10.70 -2.66 -5.03
C THR A 133 11.15 -4.09 -5.29
N LEU A 134 12.15 -4.59 -4.57
CA LEU A 134 12.62 -5.97 -4.69
C LEU A 134 11.55 -7.01 -4.30
N GLN A 135 10.64 -6.66 -3.36
CA GLN A 135 9.54 -7.54 -2.95
C GLN A 135 8.33 -7.50 -3.91
N ILE A 136 8.24 -6.48 -4.77
CA ILE A 136 7.22 -6.34 -5.83
C ILE A 136 7.82 -6.85 -7.15
N ASN A 137 7.65 -8.14 -7.44
CA ASN A 137 8.26 -8.80 -8.60
C ASN A 137 7.20 -9.39 -9.55
N ALA A 138 7.46 -9.32 -10.86
CA ALA A 138 6.65 -9.93 -11.91
C ALA A 138 5.16 -9.53 -11.87
N ASN A 139 4.83 -8.36 -11.32
CA ASN A 139 3.47 -7.83 -11.33
C ASN A 139 3.24 -7.05 -12.62
N THR A 140 2.05 -7.22 -13.21
CA THR A 140 1.64 -6.51 -14.42
C THR A 140 0.79 -5.31 -14.02
N LEU A 141 1.22 -4.11 -14.44
CA LEU A 141 0.49 -2.85 -14.23
C LEU A 141 0.00 -2.33 -15.60
N GLU A 142 -1.31 -2.29 -15.83
CA GLU A 142 -1.91 -1.89 -17.11
C GLU A 142 -2.95 -0.77 -16.94
N ASP A 143 -3.00 0.16 -17.89
CA ASP A 143 -3.95 1.29 -17.94
C ASP A 143 -4.01 2.16 -16.67
N ILE A 144 -2.90 2.19 -15.92
CA ILE A 144 -2.76 2.94 -14.66
C ILE A 144 -1.40 3.60 -14.56
N LYS A 145 -1.28 4.62 -13.71
CA LYS A 145 0.03 5.14 -13.30
C LYS A 145 0.71 4.06 -12.46
N GLY A 146 2.03 3.87 -12.59
CA GLY A 146 2.77 2.76 -11.95
C GLY A 146 2.81 2.79 -10.41
N VAL A 147 4.00 2.66 -9.84
CA VAL A 147 4.20 2.86 -8.40
C VAL A 147 4.48 4.34 -8.13
N SER A 148 3.83 4.94 -7.13
CA SER A 148 4.10 6.32 -6.73
C SER A 148 4.21 6.51 -5.24
N ILE A 149 4.94 7.55 -4.87
CA ILE A 149 5.15 8.01 -3.51
C ILE A 149 4.30 9.25 -3.32
N VAL A 150 3.53 9.29 -2.24
CA VAL A 150 2.70 10.45 -1.90
C VAL A 150 2.95 10.80 -0.43
N ASN A 151 2.81 12.09 -0.10
CA ASN A 151 2.95 12.64 1.24
C ASN A 151 1.59 12.82 1.92
#